data_AF-A0A3B4X561-F1
#
_entry.id   AF-A0A3B4X561-F1
#
_cell.length_a   1.000
_cell.length_b   1.000
_cell.length_c   1.000
_cell.angle_alpha   90.00
_cell.angle_beta   90.00
_cell.angle_gamma   90.00
#
_symmetry.space_group_name_H-M   'P 1'
#
loop_
_entity.id
_entity.type
_entity.pdbx_description
1 polymer ?
#
loop_
_entity_poly.entity_id
_entity_poly.type
_entity_poly.pdbx_seq_one_letter_code
_entity_poly.pdbx_strand_id
1 'polypeptide(L)'
;MDSAFSVIGSYVNLDFKGLLLFTAVFILTADYIKNRRPAYFPPGPWALPLVGNIFSVDQTKTHEILTELAGKYGNVYSLRMGQNWMVVLNSFEVLKDALVTQGDSLVDRPEFPLQDEVTCGLGVVFSNGSIWKEQRRFALSTLRYFGLGKRSLEPVILDEFTHCANEFRGNKG
;
A
#
# COMPACT_ATOMS: atom_id res chain seq x y z
N MET A 1 12.21 49.83 31.84
CA MET A 1 12.08 49.41 30.43
C MET A 1 11.71 47.93 30.33
N ASP A 2 12.12 47.08 31.29
CA ASP A 2 11.88 45.63 31.26
C ASP A 2 10.40 45.21 31.33
N SER A 3 9.54 46.01 31.97
CA SER A 3 8.11 45.73 32.13
C SER A 3 7.29 45.92 30.85
N ALA A 4 7.72 46.79 29.94
CA ALA A 4 7.03 46.96 28.64
C ALA A 4 7.40 45.81 27.69
N PHE A 5 8.67 45.39 27.69
CA PHE A 5 9.13 44.26 26.89
C PHE A 5 8.54 42.92 27.35
N SER A 6 8.36 42.70 28.66
CA SER A 6 7.71 41.49 29.16
C SER A 6 6.23 41.41 28.80
N VAL A 7 5.52 42.53 28.85
CA VAL A 7 4.10 42.63 28.46
C VAL A 7 3.94 42.40 26.96
N ILE A 8 4.73 43.07 26.11
CA ILE A 8 4.70 42.86 24.65
C ILE A 8 5.06 41.41 24.30
N GLY A 9 6.08 40.84 24.94
CA GLY A 9 6.45 39.44 24.78
C GLY A 9 5.32 38.47 25.17
N SER A 10 4.54 38.80 26.20
CA SER A 10 3.39 37.97 26.60
C SER A 10 2.24 37.99 25.59
N TYR A 11 1.93 39.15 24.99
CA TYR A 11 0.92 39.28 23.94
C TYR A 11 1.34 38.56 22.66
N VAL A 12 2.60 38.75 22.21
CA VAL A 12 3.13 38.07 21.03
C VAL A 12 3.14 36.54 21.21
N ASN A 13 3.45 36.05 22.42
CA ASN A 13 3.40 34.61 22.72
C ASN A 13 1.97 34.06 22.74
N LEU A 14 0.99 34.83 23.22
CA LEU A 14 -0.43 34.44 23.21
C LEU A 14 -0.99 34.41 21.78
N ASP A 15 -0.65 35.39 20.95
CA ASP A 15 -1.04 35.42 19.53
C ASP A 15 -0.40 34.27 18.74
N PHE A 16 0.88 33.98 18.97
CA PHE A 16 1.56 32.85 18.32
C PHE A 16 0.94 31.51 18.72
N LYS A 17 0.63 31.33 20.02
CA LYS A 17 -0.09 30.13 20.50
C LYS A 17 -1.49 30.03 19.90
N GLY A 18 -2.20 31.15 19.79
CA GLY A 18 -3.52 31.21 19.16
C GLY A 18 -3.47 30.81 17.69
N LEU A 19 -2.50 31.33 16.93
CA LEU A 19 -2.28 30.98 15.53
C LEU A 19 -1.91 29.50 15.37
N LEU A 20 -1.04 28.97 16.23
CA LEU A 20 -0.66 27.55 16.21
C LEU A 20 -1.86 26.65 16.52
N LEU A 21 -2.68 27.02 17.49
CA LEU A 21 -3.87 26.25 17.85
C LEU A 21 -4.92 26.33 16.73
N PHE A 22 -5.13 27.50 16.14
CA PHE A 22 -6.02 27.69 14.99
C PHE A 22 -5.57 26.85 13.79
N THR A 23 -4.29 26.90 13.44
CA THR A 23 -3.74 26.10 12.33
C THR A 23 -3.84 24.61 12.60
N ALA A 24 -3.56 24.14 13.82
CA ALA A 24 -3.75 22.74 14.19
C ALA A 24 -5.21 22.30 14.07
N VAL A 25 -6.17 23.07 14.60
CA VAL A 25 -7.61 22.78 14.48
C VAL A 25 -8.07 22.83 13.03
N PHE A 26 -7.57 23.79 12.24
CA PHE A 26 -7.87 23.90 10.82
C PHE A 26 -7.37 22.68 10.04
N ILE A 27 -6.14 22.21 10.30
CA ILE A 27 -5.59 21.00 9.67
C ILE A 27 -6.41 19.76 10.06
N LEU A 28 -6.76 19.61 11.33
CA LEU A 28 -7.56 18.47 11.80
C LEU A 28 -8.97 18.45 11.20
N THR A 29 -9.63 19.61 11.13
CA THR A 29 -10.97 19.71 10.52
C THR A 29 -10.91 19.50 9.02
N ALA A 30 -9.91 20.07 8.33
CA ALA A 30 -9.68 19.82 6.91
C ALA A 30 -9.41 18.34 6.61
N ASP A 31 -8.56 17.68 7.41
CA ASP A 31 -8.29 16.25 7.28
C ASP A 31 -9.55 15.40 7.52
N TYR A 32 -10.36 15.75 8.52
CA TYR A 32 -11.61 15.05 8.83
C TYR A 32 -12.63 15.16 7.70
N ILE A 33 -12.78 16.36 7.12
CA ILE A 33 -13.71 16.59 6.01
C ILE A 33 -13.22 15.87 4.75
N LYS A 34 -11.94 16.00 4.42
CA LYS A 34 -11.34 15.43 3.20
C LYS A 34 -11.32 13.90 3.22
N ASN A 35 -10.94 13.31 4.36
CA ASN A 35 -10.70 11.87 4.45
C ASN A 35 -11.85 11.13 5.15
N ARG A 36 -13.05 11.70 5.12
CA ARG A 36 -14.24 11.03 5.63
C ARG A 36 -14.45 9.71 4.88
N ARG A 37 -14.81 8.66 5.62
CA ARG A 37 -15.15 7.36 5.00
C ARG A 37 -16.27 7.57 3.98
N PRO A 38 -16.10 7.15 2.72
CA PRO A 38 -17.12 7.31 1.69
C PRO A 38 -18.46 6.66 2.09
N ALA A 39 -19.55 7.14 1.50
CA ALA A 39 -20.83 6.46 1.64
C ALA A 39 -20.74 5.05 1.04
N TYR A 40 -21.39 4.07 1.69
CA TYR A 40 -21.39 2.66 1.29
C TYR A 40 -20.03 1.95 1.33
N PHE A 41 -19.04 2.54 2.00
CA PHE A 41 -17.75 1.88 2.22
C PHE A 41 -17.87 0.80 3.32
N PRO A 42 -17.10 -0.30 3.24
CA PRO A 42 -17.12 -1.35 4.24
C PRO A 42 -16.83 -0.83 5.67
N PRO A 43 -17.35 -1.51 6.71
CA PRO A 43 -17.03 -1.17 8.10
C PRO A 43 -15.53 -1.33 8.36
N GLY A 44 -15.04 -0.76 9.46
CA GLY A 44 -13.62 -0.84 9.79
C GLY A 44 -13.26 0.03 10.99
N PRO A 45 -12.05 -0.16 11.54
CA PRO A 45 -11.60 0.57 12.71
C PRO A 45 -11.62 2.08 12.49
N TRP A 46 -11.69 2.82 13.59
CA TRP A 46 -11.54 4.27 13.56
C TRP A 46 -10.12 4.62 13.10
N ALA A 47 -10.01 5.67 12.30
CA ALA A 47 -8.77 6.11 11.69
C ALA A 47 -8.33 7.43 12.32
N LEU A 48 -7.07 7.53 12.74
CA LEU A 48 -6.53 8.76 13.31
C LEU A 48 -6.44 9.84 12.24
N PRO A 49 -6.61 11.12 12.60
CA PRO A 49 -6.37 12.22 11.67
C PRO A 49 -4.94 12.16 11.10
N LEU A 50 -4.78 12.56 9.84
CA LEU A 50 -3.53 12.58 9.05
C LEU A 50 -2.93 11.21 8.70
N VAL A 51 -2.82 10.31 9.68
CA VAL A 51 -2.04 9.06 9.58
C VAL A 51 -2.91 7.82 9.38
N GLY A 52 -4.19 7.91 9.71
CA GLY A 52 -5.13 6.79 9.61
C GLY A 52 -4.82 5.67 10.59
N ASN A 53 -4.72 4.44 10.08
CA ASN A 53 -4.49 3.20 10.82
C ASN A 53 -3.02 2.72 10.74
N ILE A 54 -2.11 3.52 10.19
CA ILE A 54 -0.70 3.12 10.00
C ILE A 54 -0.06 2.66 11.32
N PHE A 55 -0.31 3.37 12.42
CA PHE A 55 0.24 3.01 13.74
C PHE A 55 -0.57 1.94 14.48
N SER A 56 -1.80 1.69 14.05
CA SER A 56 -2.63 0.64 14.62
C SER A 56 -2.30 -0.74 14.04
N VAL A 57 -1.66 -0.77 12.87
CA VAL A 57 -1.23 -2.00 12.21
C VAL A 57 0.28 -2.17 12.44
N ASP A 58 0.65 -3.18 13.22
CA ASP A 58 2.04 -3.61 13.35
C ASP A 58 2.57 -4.06 11.99
N GLN A 59 3.58 -3.35 11.49
CA GLN A 59 4.18 -3.62 10.19
C GLN A 59 4.89 -4.97 10.16
N THR A 60 5.42 -5.45 11.29
CA THR A 60 6.14 -6.73 11.36
C THR A 60 5.20 -7.93 11.22
N LYS A 61 3.94 -7.78 11.68
CA LYS A 61 2.93 -8.84 11.71
C LYS A 61 1.62 -8.40 11.03
N THR A 62 1.77 -7.65 9.93
CA THR A 62 0.64 -7.05 9.22
C THR A 62 -0.47 -8.07 8.91
N HIS A 63 -0.10 -9.24 8.37
CA HIS A 63 -1.08 -10.27 7.98
C HIS A 63 -1.86 -10.87 9.17
N GLU A 64 -1.26 -10.96 10.36
CA GLU A 64 -1.93 -11.44 11.58
C GLU A 64 -2.99 -10.43 12.03
N ILE A 65 -2.62 -9.14 12.12
CA ILE A 65 -3.54 -8.07 12.53
C ILE A 65 -4.69 -7.90 11.54
N LEU A 66 -4.41 -7.98 10.24
CA LEU A 66 -5.47 -7.94 9.23
C LEU A 66 -6.45 -9.12 9.38
N THR A 67 -5.96 -10.28 9.83
CA THR A 67 -6.81 -11.44 10.11
C THR A 67 -7.62 -11.28 11.39
N GLU A 68 -7.03 -10.72 12.44
CA GLU A 68 -7.74 -10.39 13.68
C GLU A 68 -8.87 -9.37 13.44
N LEU A 69 -8.59 -8.33 12.64
CA LEU A 69 -9.57 -7.31 12.28
C LEU A 69 -10.75 -7.88 11.49
N ALA A 70 -10.52 -8.91 10.66
CA ALA A 70 -11.61 -9.59 9.97
C ALA A 70 -12.57 -10.29 10.94
N GLY A 71 -12.06 -10.83 12.06
CA GLY A 71 -12.90 -11.39 13.12
C GLY A 71 -13.83 -10.35 13.79
N LYS A 72 -13.43 -9.07 13.80
CA LYS A 72 -14.18 -7.98 14.42
C LYS A 72 -15.12 -7.23 13.46
N TYR A 73 -14.67 -6.98 12.23
CA TYR A 73 -15.38 -6.16 11.26
C TYR A 73 -16.00 -6.95 10.10
N GLY A 74 -15.71 -8.26 10.02
CA GLY A 74 -16.15 -9.16 8.97
C GLY A 74 -15.09 -9.36 7.87
N ASN A 75 -15.37 -10.29 6.95
CA ASN A 75 -14.44 -10.69 5.89
C ASN A 75 -14.17 -9.59 4.84
N VAL A 76 -14.95 -8.51 4.82
CA VAL A 76 -14.74 -7.33 3.97
C VAL A 76 -14.80 -6.10 4.87
N TYR A 77 -13.66 -5.42 5.02
CA TYR A 77 -13.57 -4.26 5.88
C TYR A 77 -12.62 -3.21 5.30
N SER A 78 -12.71 -1.98 5.80
CA SER A 78 -11.90 -0.86 5.32
C SER A 78 -10.86 -0.40 6.33
N LEU A 79 -9.72 0.05 5.82
CA LEU A 79 -8.64 0.67 6.56
C LEU A 79 -8.24 1.97 5.89
N ARG A 80 -7.77 2.95 6.67
CA ARG A 80 -7.20 4.17 6.12
C ARG A 80 -5.69 4.12 6.29
N MET A 81 -4.92 4.17 5.21
CA MET A 81 -3.46 4.29 5.26
C MET A 81 -3.08 5.71 4.85
N GLY A 82 -2.71 6.53 5.84
CA GLY A 82 -2.44 7.94 5.63
C GLY A 82 -3.69 8.67 5.12
N GLN A 83 -3.67 9.06 3.85
CA GLN A 83 -4.77 9.78 3.20
C GLN A 83 -5.63 8.89 2.29
N ASN A 84 -5.25 7.61 2.11
CA ASN A 84 -5.91 6.71 1.18
C ASN A 84 -6.75 5.66 1.93
N TRP A 85 -7.97 5.43 1.46
CA TRP A 85 -8.80 4.32 1.93
C TRP A 85 -8.46 3.04 1.18
N MET A 86 -8.39 1.95 1.91
CA MET A 86 -8.15 0.61 1.40
C MET A 86 -9.26 -0.33 1.87
N VAL A 87 -9.59 -1.32 1.04
CA VAL A 87 -10.51 -2.40 1.40
C VAL A 87 -9.71 -3.68 1.51
N VAL A 88 -9.88 -4.39 2.61
CA VAL A 88 -9.24 -5.67 2.88
C VAL A 88 -10.27 -6.78 2.69
N LEU A 89 -9.86 -7.81 1.94
CA LEU A 89 -10.65 -9.00 1.67
C LEU A 89 -10.02 -10.18 2.40
N ASN A 90 -10.73 -10.75 3.37
CA ASN A 90 -10.23 -11.76 4.30
C ASN A 90 -11.13 -13.01 4.33
N SER A 91 -11.37 -13.60 3.17
CA SER A 91 -11.89 -14.97 3.06
C SER A 91 -11.69 -15.48 1.64
N PHE A 92 -11.60 -16.80 1.48
CA PHE A 92 -11.44 -17.41 0.16
C PHE A 92 -12.64 -17.10 -0.76
N GLU A 93 -13.86 -17.16 -0.24
CA GLU A 93 -15.07 -16.91 -1.03
C GLU A 93 -15.12 -15.48 -1.57
N VAL A 94 -14.82 -14.50 -0.72
CA VAL A 94 -14.75 -13.08 -1.10
C VAL A 94 -13.60 -12.85 -2.09
N LEU A 95 -12.42 -13.43 -1.85
CA LEU A 95 -11.27 -13.28 -2.76
C LEU A 95 -11.56 -13.89 -4.14
N LYS A 96 -12.20 -15.06 -4.17
CA LYS A 96 -12.63 -15.70 -5.41
C LYS A 96 -13.63 -14.82 -6.15
N ASP A 97 -14.64 -14.30 -5.46
CA ASP A 97 -15.64 -13.45 -6.10
C ASP A 97 -15.02 -12.15 -6.64
N ALA A 98 -14.19 -11.50 -5.85
CA ALA A 98 -13.51 -10.26 -6.22
C ALA A 98 -12.51 -10.46 -7.38
N LEU A 99 -11.59 -11.41 -7.26
CA LEU A 99 -10.46 -11.55 -8.20
C LEU A 99 -10.79 -12.42 -9.42
N VAL A 100 -11.80 -13.29 -9.34
CA VAL A 100 -12.19 -14.19 -10.45
C VAL A 100 -13.50 -13.75 -11.08
N THR A 101 -14.59 -13.63 -10.30
CA THR A 101 -15.90 -13.24 -10.85
C THR A 101 -15.90 -11.77 -11.31
N GLN A 102 -15.32 -10.88 -10.51
CA GLN A 102 -15.26 -9.44 -10.75
C GLN A 102 -13.84 -8.98 -11.14
N GLY A 103 -13.00 -9.89 -11.63
CA GLY A 103 -11.58 -9.64 -11.89
C GLY A 103 -11.30 -8.45 -12.82
N ASP A 104 -12.18 -8.20 -13.79
CA ASP A 104 -12.05 -7.05 -14.70
C ASP A 104 -12.22 -5.69 -13.98
N SER A 105 -13.00 -5.63 -12.90
CA SER A 105 -13.18 -4.42 -12.10
C SER A 105 -12.04 -4.18 -11.10
N LEU A 106 -11.28 -5.22 -10.76
CA LEU A 106 -10.17 -5.17 -9.80
C LEU A 106 -8.81 -5.47 -10.44
N VAL A 107 -8.70 -5.23 -11.75
CA VAL A 107 -7.50 -5.55 -12.53
C VAL A 107 -6.33 -4.59 -12.27
N ASP A 108 -6.63 -3.37 -11.85
CA ASP A 108 -5.67 -2.29 -11.71
C ASP A 108 -4.78 -2.42 -10.46
N ARG A 109 -3.61 -1.78 -10.51
CA ARG A 109 -2.64 -1.66 -9.43
C ARG A 109 -2.81 -0.31 -8.73
N PRO A 110 -2.76 -0.27 -7.39
CA PRO A 110 -2.75 0.98 -6.66
C PRO A 110 -1.52 1.80 -7.03
N GLU A 111 -1.72 3.11 -7.20
CA GLU A 111 -0.64 4.06 -7.46
C GLU A 111 0.12 4.35 -6.17
N PHE A 112 1.38 3.91 -6.11
CA PHE A 112 2.30 4.26 -5.04
C PHE A 112 3.37 5.21 -5.59
N PRO A 113 3.58 6.41 -5.00
CA PRO A 113 4.53 7.39 -5.52
C PRO A 113 5.94 6.84 -5.76
N LEU A 114 6.43 5.99 -4.85
CA LEU A 114 7.74 5.35 -4.99
C LEU A 114 7.81 4.40 -6.18
N GLN A 115 6.73 3.70 -6.52
CA GLN A 115 6.71 2.79 -7.66
C GLN A 115 6.68 3.58 -8.97
N ASP A 116 5.91 4.66 -9.00
CA ASP A 116 5.86 5.54 -10.16
C ASP A 116 7.19 6.23 -10.42
N GLU A 117 7.92 6.66 -9.38
CA GLU A 117 9.25 7.25 -9.54
C GLU A 117 10.28 6.25 -10.10
N VAL A 118 10.18 4.97 -9.73
CA VAL A 118 11.10 3.92 -10.20
C VAL A 118 10.75 3.42 -11.60
N THR A 119 9.46 3.30 -11.91
CA THR A 119 8.98 2.64 -13.14
C THR A 119 8.41 3.58 -14.18
N CYS A 120 8.18 4.85 -13.82
CA CYS A 120 7.51 5.86 -14.63
C CYS A 120 6.15 5.38 -15.19
N GLY A 121 5.43 4.54 -14.42
CA GLY A 121 4.18 3.92 -14.85
C GLY A 121 4.32 2.85 -15.94
N LEU A 122 5.54 2.39 -16.23
CA LEU A 122 5.84 1.40 -17.27
C LEU A 122 6.17 0.02 -16.68
N GLY A 123 6.19 -1.00 -17.55
CA GLY A 123 6.59 -2.36 -17.19
C GLY A 123 5.40 -3.28 -16.93
N VAL A 124 5.65 -4.54 -16.56
CA VAL A 124 4.59 -5.57 -16.46
C VAL A 124 3.96 -5.65 -15.06
N VAL A 125 4.66 -5.15 -14.03
CA VAL A 125 4.28 -5.36 -12.62
C VAL A 125 3.37 -4.26 -12.08
N PHE A 126 3.72 -2.99 -12.32
CA PHE A 126 3.06 -1.81 -11.72
C PHE A 126 2.30 -0.92 -12.71
N SER A 127 2.33 -1.22 -14.02
CA SER A 127 1.54 -0.46 -15.00
C SER A 127 0.08 -0.91 -15.02
N ASN A 128 -0.79 -0.04 -15.56
CA ASN A 128 -2.23 -0.26 -15.70
C ASN A 128 -2.71 -0.08 -17.16
N GLY A 129 -3.98 -0.40 -17.41
CA GLY A 129 -4.63 -0.10 -18.69
C GLY A 129 -4.07 -0.86 -19.91
N SER A 130 -4.03 -0.20 -21.07
CA SER A 130 -3.56 -0.80 -22.33
C SER A 130 -2.08 -1.14 -22.32
N ILE A 131 -1.25 -0.26 -21.75
CA ILE A 131 0.20 -0.45 -21.60
C ILE A 131 0.49 -1.78 -20.92
N TRP A 132 -0.16 -2.02 -19.77
CA TRP A 132 -0.04 -3.27 -19.05
C TRP A 132 -0.47 -4.49 -19.88
N LYS A 133 -1.62 -4.40 -20.55
CA LYS A 133 -2.16 -5.50 -21.38
C LYS A 133 -1.22 -5.90 -22.50
N GLU A 134 -0.66 -4.93 -23.22
CA GLU A 134 0.27 -5.15 -24.33
C GLU A 134 1.60 -5.73 -23.85
N GLN A 135 2.21 -5.11 -22.84
CA GLN A 135 3.50 -5.55 -22.29
C GLN A 135 3.40 -6.93 -21.65
N ARG A 136 2.32 -7.22 -20.90
CA ARG A 136 2.07 -8.54 -20.33
C ARG A 136 1.90 -9.60 -21.42
N ARG A 137 1.13 -9.31 -22.47
CA ARG A 137 0.93 -10.24 -23.60
C ARG A 137 2.25 -10.55 -24.28
N PHE A 138 3.03 -9.53 -24.60
CA PHE A 138 4.35 -9.67 -25.20
C PHE A 138 5.30 -10.50 -24.31
N ALA A 139 5.43 -10.13 -23.04
CA ALA A 139 6.31 -10.83 -22.10
C ALA A 139 5.94 -12.32 -21.97
N LEU A 140 4.65 -12.64 -21.82
CA LEU A 140 4.20 -14.03 -21.73
C LEU A 140 4.44 -14.82 -23.02
N SER A 141 4.23 -14.21 -24.20
CA SER A 141 4.54 -14.88 -25.46
C SER A 141 6.03 -15.14 -25.61
N THR A 142 6.86 -14.18 -25.26
CA THR A 142 8.32 -14.27 -25.35
C THR A 142 8.88 -15.30 -24.36
N LEU A 143 8.38 -15.32 -23.12
CA LEU A 143 8.78 -16.33 -22.14
C LEU A 143 8.42 -17.75 -22.60
N ARG A 144 7.21 -17.95 -23.16
CA ARG A 144 6.82 -19.25 -23.74
C ARG A 144 7.63 -19.62 -24.97
N TYR A 145 8.06 -18.63 -25.76
CA TYR A 145 8.97 -18.85 -26.88
C TYR A 145 10.33 -19.37 -26.39
N PHE A 146 10.89 -18.78 -25.34
CA PHE A 146 12.14 -19.21 -24.70
C PHE A 146 12.04 -20.50 -23.86
N GLY A 147 10.87 -21.13 -23.80
CA GLY A 147 10.71 -22.44 -23.17
C GLY A 147 10.04 -22.44 -21.80
N LEU A 148 9.52 -21.31 -21.32
CA LEU A 148 8.71 -21.29 -20.10
C LEU A 148 7.52 -22.26 -20.24
N GLY A 149 7.45 -23.25 -19.35
CA GLY A 149 6.44 -24.32 -19.37
C GLY A 149 6.70 -25.42 -20.39
N LYS A 150 7.90 -25.49 -20.99
CA LYS A 150 8.33 -26.54 -21.92
C LYS A 150 9.58 -27.25 -21.39
N ARG A 151 9.79 -28.50 -21.84
CA ARG A 151 11.00 -29.30 -21.50
C ARG A 151 12.30 -28.67 -22.00
N SER A 152 12.25 -27.74 -22.96
CA SER A 152 13.44 -27.06 -23.46
C SER A 152 14.14 -26.20 -22.40
N LEU A 153 13.43 -25.75 -21.36
CA LEU A 153 14.01 -24.97 -20.24
C LEU A 153 14.54 -25.87 -19.10
N GLU A 154 14.12 -27.13 -19.06
CA GLU A 154 14.56 -28.12 -18.07
C GLU A 154 16.09 -28.25 -17.97
N PRO A 155 16.87 -28.41 -19.07
CA PRO A 155 18.32 -28.53 -18.96
C PRO A 155 18.98 -27.26 -18.40
N VAL A 156 18.47 -26.07 -18.73
CA VAL A 156 19.00 -24.79 -18.23
C VAL A 156 18.79 -24.68 -16.72
N ILE A 157 17.62 -25.09 -16.22
CA ILE A 157 17.33 -25.09 -14.77
C ILE A 157 18.23 -26.09 -14.03
N LEU A 158 18.45 -27.28 -14.61
CA LEU A 158 19.29 -28.31 -14.00
C LEU A 158 20.77 -27.92 -13.99
N ASP A 159 21.25 -27.27 -15.05
CA ASP A 159 22.60 -26.74 -15.12
C ASP A 159 22.83 -25.71 -14.01
N GLU A 160 21.89 -24.77 -13.86
CA GLU A 160 22.02 -23.71 -12.86
C GLU A 160 21.87 -24.21 -11.42
N PHE A 161 21.05 -25.24 -11.21
CA PHE A 161 21.00 -25.96 -9.93
C PHE A 161 22.34 -26.65 -9.63
N THR A 162 22.96 -27.28 -10.62
CA THR A 162 24.25 -27.96 -10.46
C THR A 162 25.36 -26.95 -10.15
N HIS A 163 25.36 -25.81 -10.85
CA HIS A 163 26.27 -24.71 -10.58
C HIS A 163 26.13 -24.20 -9.15
N CYS A 164 24.89 -23.91 -8.72
CA CYS A 164 24.58 -23.48 -7.35
C CYS A 164 25.02 -24.52 -6.29
N ALA A 165 24.79 -25.81 -6.54
CA ALA A 165 25.22 -26.88 -5.64
C ALA A 165 26.75 -26.98 -5.51
N ASN A 166 27.49 -26.73 -6.59
CA ASN A 166 28.94 -26.71 -6.57
C ASN A 166 29.48 -25.50 -5.79
N GLU A 167 28.89 -24.33 -5.95
CA GLU A 167 29.22 -23.13 -5.16
C GLU A 167 29.00 -23.35 -3.65
N PHE A 168 27.90 -23.99 -3.25
CA PHE A 168 27.67 -24.35 -1.85
C PHE A 168 28.69 -25.36 -1.30
N ARG A 169 29.19 -26.28 -2.14
CA ARG A 169 30.24 -27.23 -1.74
C ARG A 169 31.62 -26.57 -1.64
N GLY A 170 31.89 -25.58 -2.48
CA GLY A 170 33.12 -24.80 -2.49
C GLY A 170 33.23 -23.84 -1.31
N ASN A 171 32.10 -23.23 -0.92
CA ASN A 171 32.00 -22.42 0.30
C ASN A 171 31.84 -23.30 1.53
N LYS A 172 32.93 -23.94 1.95
CA LYS A 172 33.05 -24.38 3.34
C LYS A 172 33.16 -23.12 4.20
N GLY A 173 32.25 -22.96 5.17
CA GLY A 173 32.40 -21.94 6.21
C GLY A 173 33.76 -22.00 6.88
#